data_AF-A0A7R9FQD4-F1
#
_entry.id   AF-A0A7R9FQD4-F1
#
_cell.length_a   1.000
_cell.length_b   1.000
_cell.length_c   1.000
_cell.angle_alpha   90.00
_cell.angle_beta   90.00
_cell.angle_gamma   90.00
#
_symmetry.space_group_name_H-M   'P 1'
#
loop_
_entity.id
_entity.type
_entity.pdbx_description
1 polymer ?
#
loop_
_entity_poly.entity_id
_entity_poly.type
_entity_poly.pdbx_seq_one_letter_code
_entity_poly.pdbx_strand_id
1 'polypeptide(L)' 'TVAADMEYLWHGKTWENKRLHFCGLCDYRSDKRLHVIRHVRTHTGAKPYSCQECGRSFSQKTNLTRHRSSHMISYLK' A
#
# COMPACT_ATOMS: atom_id res chain seq x y z
N THR A 1 8.84 0.51 -5.88
CA THR A 1 7.89 -0.16 -6.80
C THR A 1 7.20 -1.28 -6.04
N VAL A 2 6.09 -1.85 -6.54
CA VAL A 2 5.42 -2.97 -5.85
C VAL A 2 6.35 -4.17 -5.59
N ALA A 3 7.40 -4.34 -6.39
CA ALA A 3 8.44 -5.35 -6.18
C ALA A 3 9.30 -5.05 -4.94
N ALA A 4 9.79 -3.82 -4.77
CA ALA A 4 10.56 -3.41 -3.58
C ALA A 4 9.72 -3.52 -2.28
N ASP A 5 8.41 -3.29 -2.35
CA ASP A 5 7.52 -3.45 -1.18
C ASP A 5 7.43 -4.92 -0.72
N MET A 6 7.75 -5.89 -1.59
CA MET A 6 7.70 -7.33 -1.26
C MET A 6 8.95 -7.83 -0.54
N GLU A 7 10.07 -7.10 -0.60
CA GLU A 7 11.33 -7.50 0.04
C GLU A 7 11.20 -7.58 1.57
N TYR A 8 10.39 -6.69 2.14
CA TYR A 8 10.14 -6.61 3.58
C TYR A 8 8.97 -7.48 4.03
N LEU A 9 8.56 -8.47 3.24
CA LEU A 9 7.44 -9.34 3.53
C LEU A 9 7.89 -10.79 3.67
N TRP A 10 7.53 -11.40 4.79
CA TRP A 10 7.67 -12.84 4.99
C TRP A 10 6.35 -13.47 5.43
N HIS A 11 6.23 -14.80 5.32
CA HIS A 11 5.04 -15.52 5.76
C HIS A 11 5.40 -16.65 6.72
N GLY A 12 4.51 -16.93 7.67
CA GLY A 12 4.67 -17.98 8.67
C GLY A 12 3.34 -18.57 9.10
N LYS A 13 3.40 -19.61 9.93
CA LYS A 13 2.22 -20.23 10.55
C LYS A 13 2.27 -20.02 12.06
N THR A 14 1.12 -19.77 12.67
CA THR A 14 0.99 -19.71 14.13
C THR A 14 0.79 -21.10 14.73
N TRP A 15 0.75 -21.17 16.07
CA TRP A 15 0.40 -22.38 16.82
C TRP A 15 -1.00 -22.92 16.47
N GLU A 16 -1.91 -22.04 16.03
CA GLU A 16 -3.26 -22.39 15.52
C GLU A 16 -3.24 -22.81 14.04
N ASN A 17 -2.07 -23.03 13.45
CA ASN A 17 -1.89 -23.31 12.00
C ASN A 17 -2.42 -22.20 11.08
N LYS A 18 -2.66 -21.00 11.62
CA LYS A 18 -3.10 -19.84 10.83
C LYS A 18 -1.91 -19.26 10.07
N ARG A 19 -2.03 -19.21 8.74
CA ARG A 19 -1.04 -18.54 7.90
C ARG A 19 -1.14 -17.03 8.08
N LEU A 20 -0.04 -16.41 8.45
CA LEU A 20 0.08 -14.96 8.56
C LEU A 20 1.24 -14.46 7.69
N HIS A 21 1.13 -13.20 7.30
CA HIS A 21 2.15 -12.40 6.65
C HIS A 21 2.66 -11.36 7.64
N PHE A 22 3.94 -11.06 7.56
CA PHE A 22 4.64 -10.27 8.56
C PHE A 22 5.53 -9.25 7.88
N CYS A 23 5.65 -8.09 8.52
CA CYS A 23 6.59 -7.05 8.16
C CYS A 23 8.00 -7.45 8.63
N GLY A 24 9.01 -7.24 7.79
CA GLY A 24 10.43 -7.43 8.15
C GLY A 24 11.04 -6.25 8.90
N LEU A 25 10.31 -5.13 9.02
CA LEU A 25 10.79 -3.88 9.65
C LEU A 25 10.19 -3.63 11.05
N CYS A 26 9.14 -4.37 11.43
CA CYS A 26 8.47 -4.25 12.73
C CYS A 26 7.55 -5.46 13.01
N ASP A 27 6.89 -5.47 14.17
CA ASP A 27 6.00 -6.56 14.59
C ASP A 27 4.63 -6.61 13.89
N TYR A 28 4.40 -5.76 12.89
CA TYR A 28 3.14 -5.74 12.16
C TYR A 28 2.92 -7.04 11.39
N ARG A 29 1.72 -7.62 11.55
CA ARG A 29 1.30 -8.86 10.90
C ARG A 29 -0.14 -8.79 10.42
N SER A 30 -0.45 -9.48 9.33
CA SER A 30 -1.80 -9.61 8.78
C SER A 30 -1.99 -10.98 8.14
N ASP A 31 -3.24 -11.44 8.13
CA ASP A 31 -3.72 -12.56 7.32
C ASP A 31 -3.58 -12.32 5.80
N LYS A 32 -3.49 -11.07 5.34
CA LYS A 32 -3.37 -10.73 3.91
C LYS A 32 -2.01 -10.15 3.58
N ARG A 33 -1.35 -10.73 2.57
CA ARG A 33 -0.08 -10.22 1.99
C ARG A 33 -0.15 -8.74 1.62
N LEU A 34 -1.23 -8.33 0.95
CA LEU A 34 -1.41 -6.95 0.48
C LEU A 34 -1.47 -5.91 1.62
N HIS A 35 -1.95 -6.30 2.80
CA HIS A 35 -1.97 -5.39 3.95
C HIS A 35 -0.56 -5.10 4.46
N VAL A 36 0.29 -6.12 4.53
CA VAL A 36 1.71 -5.95 4.87
C VAL A 36 2.43 -5.12 3.82
N ILE A 37 2.20 -5.37 2.52
CA ILE A 37 2.77 -4.56 1.42
C ILE A 37 2.38 -3.08 1.56
N ARG A 38 1.10 -2.79 1.81
CA ARG A 38 0.63 -1.42 2.04
C ARG A 38 1.25 -0.82 3.31
N HIS A 39 1.37 -1.62 4.36
CA HIS A 39 1.99 -1.21 5.61
C HIS A 39 3.46 -0.86 5.42
N VAL A 40 4.25 -1.64 4.68
CA VAL A 40 5.68 -1.36 4.41
C VAL A 40 5.91 0.05 3.86
N ARG A 41 4.95 0.59 3.10
CA ARG A 41 5.00 1.96 2.58
C ARG A 41 4.96 3.05 3.65
N THR A 42 4.55 2.74 4.88
CA THR A 42 4.64 3.68 6.02
C THR A 42 6.07 3.82 6.52
N HIS A 43 6.93 2.82 6.30
CA HIS A 43 8.36 2.88 6.61
C HIS A 43 9.14 3.51 5.47
N THR A 44 8.91 3.04 4.24
CA THR A 44 9.69 3.47 3.07
C THR A 44 9.23 4.80 2.47
N GLY A 45 8.07 5.30 2.88
CA GLY A 45 7.45 6.49 2.28
C GLY A 45 7.04 6.30 0.81
N ALA A 46 7.06 5.07 0.30
CA ALA A 46 6.80 4.79 -1.11
C ALA A 46 5.38 5.19 -1.54
N LYS A 47 5.31 6.01 -2.60
CA LYS A 47 4.06 6.49 -3.21
C LYS A 47 4.01 6.12 -4.70
N PRO A 48 3.77 4.84 -5.03
CA PRO A 48 3.89 4.37 -6.41
C PRO A 48 2.75 4.84 -7.33
N TYR A 49 1.70 5.48 -6.80
CA TYR A 49 0.54 5.89 -7.58
C TYR A 49 0.54 7.40 -7.78
N SER A 50 0.95 7.88 -8.95
CA SER A 50 0.94 9.29 -9.30
C SER A 50 -0.32 9.69 -10.09
N CYS A 51 -0.81 10.89 -9.82
CA CYS A 51 -1.79 11.57 -10.65
C CYS A 51 -1.07 12.20 -11.84
N GLN A 52 -1.53 11.90 -13.06
CA GLN A 52 -0.95 12.46 -14.28
C GLN A 52 -1.39 13.91 -14.53
N GLU A 53 -2.51 14.33 -13.94
CA GLU A 53 -3.02 15.69 -14.12
C GLU A 53 -2.30 16.72 -13.25
N CYS A 54 -1.95 16.37 -12.00
CA CYS A 54 -1.34 17.30 -11.04
C CYS A 54 -0.03 16.82 -10.42
N GLY A 55 0.49 15.66 -10.81
CA GLY A 55 1.74 15.08 -10.28
C GLY A 55 1.67 14.56 -8.83
N ARG A 56 0.53 14.72 -8.13
CA ARG A 56 0.41 14.28 -6.73
C ARG A 56 0.50 12.77 -6.62
N SER A 57 1.33 12.29 -5.69
CA SER A 57 1.61 10.87 -5.49
C SER A 57 0.96 10.32 -4.23
N PHE A 58 0.49 9.07 -4.31
CA PHE A 58 -0.27 8.37 -3.26
C PHE A 58 0.32 6.99 -2.99
N SER A 59 0.19 6.54 -1.75
CA SER A 59 0.62 5.19 -1.31
C SER A 59 -0.40 4.08 -1.63
N GLN A 60 -1.63 4.44 -2.03
CA GLN A 60 -2.71 3.49 -2.33
C GLN A 60 -3.46 3.89 -3.61
N LYS A 61 -3.86 2.88 -4.41
CA LYS A 61 -4.65 3.08 -5.64
C LYS A 61 -6.01 3.70 -5.36
N THR A 62 -6.70 3.27 -4.30
CA THR A 62 -8.00 3.81 -3.88
C THR A 62 -7.94 5.31 -3.60
N ASN A 63 -6.85 5.78 -2.98
CA ASN A 63 -6.62 7.19 -2.71
C ASN A 63 -6.42 7.98 -4.02
N LEU A 64 -5.65 7.43 -4.97
CA LEU A 64 -5.50 8.03 -6.30
C LEU A 64 -6.85 8.09 -7.04
N THR A 65 -7.63 7.01 -7.05
CA THR A 65 -8.94 6.98 -7.72
C THR A 65 -9.87 8.06 -7.16
N ARG A 66 -10.01 8.14 -5.84
CA ARG A 66 -10.82 9.18 -5.19
C ARG A 66 -10.32 10.58 -5.51
N HIS A 67 -9.01 10.77 -5.55
CA HIS A 67 -8.41 12.05 -5.94
C HIS A 67 -8.68 12.39 -7.41
N ARG A 68 -8.65 11.43 -8.34
CA ARG A 68 -9.00 11.69 -9.74
C ARG A 68 -10.44 12.19 -9.88
N SER A 69 -11.36 11.67 -9.07
CA SER A 69 -12.74 12.17 -9.03
C SER A 69 -12.82 13.65 -8.59
N SER A 70 -11.90 14.14 -7.76
CA SER A 70 -11.88 15.57 -7.41
C SER A 70 -11.50 16.46 -8.59
N HIS A 71 -10.65 15.96 -9.51
CA HIS A 71 -10.34 16.68 -10.75
C HIS A 71 -11.57 16.79 -11.65
N MET A 72 -12.33 15.70 -11.80
CA MET A 72 -13.58 15.72 -12.56
C MET A 72 -14.57 16.75 -12.00
N ILE A 73 -14.71 16.85 -10.68
CA ILE A 73 -15.57 17.87 -10.05
C ILE A 73 -15.03 19.29 -10.32
N SER A 74 -13.71 19.50 -10.32
CA SER A 74 -13.13 20.82 -10.61
C SER A 74 -13.34 21.28 -12.05
N TYR A 75 -13.45 20.36 -13.03
CA TYR A 75 -13.73 20.71 -14.42
C TYR A 75 -15.22 21.02 -14.69
N LEU A 76 -16.11 20.64 -13.78
CA LEU A 76 -17.57 20.85 -13.88
C LEU A 76 -18.05 22.10 -13.14
N LYS A 77 -17.13 22.87 -12.54
CA LYS A 77 -17.37 24.20 -11.96
C LYS A 77 -16.85 25.26 -12.91
#